data_AF-A0A4D6XGY4-F1
#
_entry.id   AF-A0A4D6XGY4-F1
#
_cell.length_a   1.000
_cell.length_b   1.000
_cell.length_c   1.000
_cell.angle_alpha   90.00
_cell.angle_beta   90.00
_cell.angle_gamma   90.00
#
_symmetry.space_group_name_H-M   'P 1'
#
loop_
_entity.id
_entity.type
_entity.pdbx_description
1 polymer ?
#
loop_
_entity_poly.entity_id
_entity_poly.type
_entity_poly.pdbx_seq_one_letter_code
_entity_poly.pdbx_strand_id
1 'polypeptide(L)'
;MYAKHSLVPCPDWATALLNGFSQVLLLRNPLCGLCCLLAMLLTAPALVGGALLGALAGLLTAQRRGYDRSDRQAGLYCYNGVLIGILISAVLPWSAILPPLTIAAGGLSSIITHQWRKRGGTLLIAYTAPFVLLGWATLLFGSPSANGYVEAEPLHAVARGVGQIFLLDQPLAGALIMLGVFIANPYAALWALIGSAVGGGAALLAGEVQGAWLGLYGFNAALAALAFSRQGEKPWVTLLAIALALLLQPLFNLLPLAALTAPFVVACWLMHLGNHLARHSQKGNGARLHS
;
A
#
# COMPACT_ATOMS: atom_id res chain seq x y z
N MET A 1 17.52 -32.94 26.53
CA MET A 1 18.46 -32.60 25.44
C MET A 1 17.78 -31.55 24.57
N TYR A 2 18.12 -30.27 24.76
CA TYR A 2 17.50 -29.16 24.04
C TYR A 2 17.82 -29.28 22.55
N ALA A 3 16.79 -29.49 21.73
CA ALA A 3 16.92 -29.40 20.28
C ALA A 3 17.30 -27.95 19.95
N LYS A 4 18.56 -27.75 19.58
CA LYS A 4 19.04 -26.53 18.94
C LYS A 4 18.10 -26.26 17.78
N HIS A 5 17.30 -25.19 17.88
CA HIS A 5 16.72 -24.55 16.71
C HIS A 5 17.89 -24.15 15.80
N SER A 6 18.18 -25.02 14.85
CA SER A 6 19.03 -24.69 13.71
C SER A 6 18.40 -23.46 13.06
N LEU A 7 19.07 -22.32 13.22
CA LEU A 7 18.85 -21.11 12.43
C LEU A 7 19.11 -21.49 10.98
N VAL A 8 18.10 -22.03 10.30
CA VAL A 8 18.15 -22.25 8.85
C VAL A 8 18.43 -20.87 8.23
N PRO A 9 19.52 -20.71 7.46
CA PRO A 9 19.78 -19.47 6.74
C PRO A 9 18.54 -19.18 5.88
N CYS A 10 18.00 -17.97 5.92
CA CYS A 10 16.95 -17.57 5.00
C CYS A 10 17.57 -17.56 3.58
N PRO A 11 17.28 -18.54 2.69
CA PRO A 11 18.03 -18.67 1.45
C PRO A 11 17.65 -17.61 0.42
N ASP A 12 16.73 -16.70 0.74
CA ASP A 12 16.32 -15.69 -0.24
C ASP A 12 15.80 -14.40 0.41
N TRP A 13 16.68 -13.72 1.14
CA TRP A 13 16.43 -12.39 1.68
C TRP A 13 16.09 -11.39 0.57
N ALA A 14 16.68 -11.55 -0.63
CA ALA A 14 16.40 -10.75 -1.80
C ALA A 14 14.95 -10.94 -2.26
N THR A 15 14.47 -12.18 -2.40
CA THR A 15 13.05 -12.43 -2.70
C THR A 15 12.11 -11.94 -1.61
N ALA A 16 12.48 -12.04 -0.33
CA ALA A 16 11.66 -11.47 0.75
C ALA A 16 11.56 -9.94 0.68
N LEU A 17 12.65 -9.26 0.33
CA LEU A 17 12.66 -7.81 0.11
C LEU A 17 11.85 -7.42 -1.14
N LEU A 18 12.05 -8.09 -2.27
CA LEU A 18 11.29 -7.85 -3.50
C LEU A 18 9.79 -8.16 -3.31
N ASN A 19 9.46 -9.22 -2.59
CA ASN A 19 8.08 -9.45 -2.16
C ASN A 19 7.58 -8.33 -1.26
N GLY A 20 8.43 -7.73 -0.42
CA GLY A 20 8.11 -6.52 0.33
C GLY A 20 7.66 -5.35 -0.56
N PHE A 21 8.35 -5.11 -1.67
CA PHE A 21 7.93 -4.08 -2.64
C PHE A 21 6.61 -4.44 -3.31
N SER A 22 6.44 -5.67 -3.83
CA SER A 22 5.17 -6.07 -4.45
C SER A 22 3.99 -6.13 -3.47
N GLN A 23 4.25 -6.37 -2.18
CA GLN A 23 3.20 -6.38 -1.15
C GLN A 23 2.62 -5.00 -0.86
N VAL A 24 3.31 -3.91 -1.20
CA VAL A 24 2.71 -2.57 -1.20
C VAL A 24 1.48 -2.55 -2.12
N LEU A 25 1.52 -3.33 -3.20
CA LEU A 25 0.45 -3.52 -4.18
C LEU A 25 -0.44 -4.74 -3.89
N LEU A 26 -0.30 -5.33 -2.69
CA LEU A 26 -1.03 -6.54 -2.26
C LEU A 26 -0.69 -7.80 -3.08
N LEU A 27 0.48 -7.82 -3.72
CA LEU A 27 0.95 -8.92 -4.55
C LEU A 27 2.15 -9.61 -3.89
N ARG A 28 2.29 -10.92 -4.13
CA ARG A 28 3.46 -11.70 -3.74
C ARG A 28 4.20 -12.15 -4.99
N ASN A 29 4.95 -11.25 -5.61
CA ASN A 29 5.70 -11.55 -6.83
C ASN A 29 7.02 -10.75 -6.86
N PRO A 30 8.20 -11.40 -6.85
CA PRO A 30 9.46 -10.69 -6.78
C PRO A 30 9.79 -9.91 -8.05
N LEU A 31 9.31 -10.33 -9.23
CA LEU A 31 9.48 -9.55 -10.47
C LEU A 31 8.66 -8.27 -10.44
N CYS A 32 7.42 -8.33 -9.93
CA CYS A 32 6.64 -7.11 -9.66
C CYS A 32 7.37 -6.18 -8.68
N GLY A 33 7.97 -6.75 -7.63
CA GLY A 33 8.78 -6.00 -6.67
C GLY A 33 9.99 -5.34 -7.32
N LEU A 34 10.67 -6.06 -8.22
CA LEU A 34 11.81 -5.54 -8.98
C LEU A 34 11.39 -4.38 -9.88
N CYS A 35 10.25 -4.48 -10.57
CA CYS A 35 9.70 -3.38 -11.36
C CYS A 35 9.41 -2.15 -10.49
N CYS A 36 8.90 -2.32 -9.26
CA CYS A 36 8.69 -1.21 -8.32
C CYS A 36 10.01 -0.56 -7.88
N LEU A 37 11.02 -1.37 -7.59
CA LEU A 37 12.35 -0.88 -7.23
C LEU A 37 13.02 -0.14 -8.40
N LEU A 38 12.92 -0.67 -9.62
CA LEU A 38 13.43 -0.04 -10.84
C LEU A 38 12.69 1.27 -11.15
N ALA A 39 11.38 1.31 -10.97
CA ALA A 39 10.59 2.53 -11.08
C ALA A 39 11.18 3.63 -10.19
N MET A 40 11.36 3.33 -8.89
CA MET A 40 11.93 4.26 -7.94
C MET A 40 13.37 4.64 -8.26
N LEU A 41 14.22 3.68 -8.66
CA LEU A 41 15.61 3.92 -9.01
C LEU A 41 15.74 4.90 -10.18
N LEU A 42 14.88 4.77 -11.20
CA LEU A 42 14.94 5.57 -12.41
C LEU A 42 14.27 6.93 -12.26
N THR A 43 13.25 7.07 -11.40
CA THR A 43 12.47 8.31 -11.31
C THR A 43 12.68 9.10 -10.03
N ALA A 44 13.14 8.46 -8.95
CA ALA A 44 13.37 9.08 -7.65
C ALA A 44 14.51 8.38 -6.87
N PRO A 45 15.74 8.35 -7.39
CA PRO A 45 16.85 7.59 -6.81
C PRO A 45 17.16 7.96 -5.35
N ALA A 46 16.88 9.21 -4.94
CA ALA A 46 17.06 9.66 -3.56
C ALA A 46 16.19 8.89 -2.54
N LEU A 47 15.06 8.33 -2.96
CA LEU A 47 14.12 7.61 -2.08
C LEU A 47 14.49 6.13 -1.90
N VAL A 48 15.32 5.56 -2.78
CA VAL A 48 15.68 4.13 -2.79
C VAL A 48 16.35 3.71 -1.48
N GLY A 49 17.25 4.55 -0.95
CA GLY A 49 17.95 4.28 0.31
C GLY A 49 16.99 4.10 1.48
N GLY A 50 16.04 5.04 1.66
CA GLY A 50 15.03 4.95 2.70
C GLY A 50 14.09 3.76 2.54
N ALA A 51 13.63 3.51 1.31
CA ALA A 51 12.76 2.38 0.99
C ALA A 51 13.39 1.03 1.36
N LEU A 52 14.64 0.79 0.93
CA LEU A 52 15.38 -0.44 1.23
C LEU A 52 15.70 -0.57 2.72
N LEU A 53 16.13 0.53 3.36
CA LEU A 53 16.47 0.55 4.78
C LEU A 53 15.25 0.22 5.66
N GLY A 54 14.10 0.83 5.36
CA GLY A 54 12.84 0.57 6.06
C GLY A 54 12.34 -0.86 5.86
N ALA A 55 12.42 -1.37 4.62
CA ALA A 55 12.07 -2.76 4.31
C ALA A 55 12.95 -3.77 5.07
N LEU A 56 14.26 -3.56 5.05
CA LEU A 56 15.24 -4.41 5.72
C LEU A 56 15.06 -4.36 7.24
N ALA A 57 14.85 -3.18 7.81
CA ALA A 57 14.59 -3.02 9.24
C ALA A 57 13.33 -3.79 9.68
N GLY A 58 12.26 -3.75 8.88
CA GLY A 58 11.04 -4.52 9.12
C GLY A 58 11.26 -6.04 9.07
N LEU A 59 12.00 -6.51 8.05
CA LEU A 59 12.36 -7.92 7.88
C LEU A 59 13.24 -8.44 9.03
N LEU A 60 14.29 -7.69 9.39
CA LEU A 60 15.21 -8.05 10.48
C LEU A 60 14.52 -8.04 11.83
N THR A 61 13.61 -7.09 12.06
CA THR A 61 12.78 -7.06 13.28
C THR A 61 11.92 -8.31 13.37
N ALA A 62 11.26 -8.70 12.27
CA ALA A 62 10.45 -9.91 12.22
C ALA A 62 11.29 -11.17 12.45
N GLN A 63 12.50 -11.23 11.88
CA GLN A 63 13.42 -12.34 12.08
C GLN A 63 13.89 -12.44 13.53
N ARG A 64 14.31 -11.32 14.14
CA ARG A 64 14.78 -11.26 15.53
C ARG A 64 13.69 -11.65 16.52
N ARG A 65 12.43 -11.32 16.21
CA ARG A 65 11.26 -11.66 17.05
C ARG A 65 10.67 -13.05 16.77
N GLY A 66 11.28 -13.83 15.87
CA GLY A 66 10.85 -15.19 15.59
C GLY A 66 9.50 -15.30 14.88
N TYR A 67 9.11 -14.29 14.10
CA TYR A 67 7.85 -14.34 13.34
C TYR A 67 7.89 -15.37 12.22
N ASP A 68 6.72 -15.86 11.83
CA ASP A 68 6.55 -16.94 10.86
C ASP A 68 7.35 -16.72 9.58
N ARG A 69 8.06 -17.76 9.17
CA ARG A 69 8.97 -17.69 8.02
C ARG A 69 8.22 -17.48 6.70
N SER A 70 7.07 -18.12 6.53
CA SER A 70 6.22 -17.96 5.34
C SER A 70 5.79 -16.51 5.16
N ASP A 71 5.38 -15.85 6.25
CA ASP A 71 4.96 -14.45 6.24
C ASP A 71 6.12 -13.49 5.95
N ARG A 72 7.31 -13.77 6.51
CA ARG A 72 8.53 -13.03 6.20
C ARG A 72 8.91 -13.16 4.72
N GLN A 73 8.90 -14.37 4.17
CA GLN A 73 9.19 -14.63 2.76
C GLN A 73 8.14 -14.04 1.83
N ALA A 74 6.89 -13.94 2.28
CA ALA A 74 5.82 -13.28 1.55
C ALA A 74 5.93 -11.75 1.55
N GLY A 75 6.88 -11.15 2.28
CA GLY A 75 7.11 -9.70 2.32
C GLY A 75 6.19 -8.95 3.30
N LEU A 76 5.38 -9.65 4.10
CA LEU A 76 4.34 -9.04 4.95
C LEU A 76 4.89 -8.16 6.08
N TYR A 77 6.18 -8.26 6.40
CA TYR A 77 6.84 -7.44 7.42
C TYR A 77 7.73 -6.35 6.82
N CYS A 78 7.75 -6.23 5.49
CA CYS A 78 8.64 -5.33 4.75
C CYS A 78 7.87 -4.13 4.18
N TYR A 79 6.67 -4.35 3.63
CA TYR A 79 5.99 -3.36 2.77
C TYR A 79 5.61 -2.05 3.48
N ASN A 80 5.13 -2.10 4.73
CA ASN A 80 4.90 -0.88 5.52
C ASN A 80 6.23 -0.15 5.80
N GLY A 81 7.33 -0.90 5.97
CA GLY A 81 8.69 -0.39 6.09
C GLY A 81 9.18 0.31 4.82
N VAL A 82 8.86 -0.23 3.63
CA VAL A 82 9.13 0.41 2.33
C VAL A 82 8.48 1.79 2.30
N LEU A 83 7.16 1.86 2.53
CA LEU A 83 6.41 3.11 2.43
C LEU A 83 6.84 4.17 3.44
N ILE A 84 7.07 3.78 4.71
CA ILE A 84 7.51 4.75 5.73
C ILE A 84 8.92 5.26 5.45
N GLY A 85 9.80 4.41 4.92
CA GLY A 85 11.16 4.80 4.53
C GLY A 85 11.18 5.76 3.33
N ILE A 86 10.29 5.56 2.35
CA ILE A 86 10.07 6.51 1.26
C ILE A 86 9.58 7.84 1.83
N LEU A 87 8.53 7.82 2.64
CA LEU A 87 7.91 9.02 3.18
C LEU A 87 8.90 9.85 4.01
N ILE A 88 9.65 9.22 4.93
CA ILE A 88 10.69 9.89 5.72
C ILE A 88 11.71 10.58 4.81
N SER A 89 12.15 9.90 3.74
CA SER A 89 13.12 10.44 2.79
C SER A 89 12.55 11.56 1.92
N ALA A 90 11.23 11.56 1.69
CA ALA A 90 10.56 12.55 0.86
C ALA A 90 10.22 13.85 1.60
N VAL A 91 9.94 13.78 2.91
CA VAL A 91 9.39 14.95 3.66
C VAL A 91 10.35 15.53 4.69
N LEU A 92 11.41 14.80 5.09
CA LEU A 92 12.39 15.29 6.05
C LEU A 92 13.71 15.64 5.36
N PRO A 93 14.35 16.76 5.71
CA PRO A 93 15.65 17.12 5.15
C PRO A 93 16.73 16.12 5.59
N TRP A 94 17.69 15.88 4.71
CA TRP A 94 18.78 14.94 5.00
C TRP A 94 19.52 15.32 6.29
N SER A 95 19.69 14.33 7.16
CA SER A 95 20.48 14.44 8.39
C SER A 95 20.98 13.06 8.83
N ALA A 96 22.00 13.02 9.68
CA ALA A 96 22.51 11.77 10.25
C ALA A 96 21.47 10.99 11.08
N ILE A 97 20.35 11.64 11.46
CA ILE A 97 19.25 11.05 12.22
C ILE A 97 18.30 10.24 11.33
N LEU A 98 18.22 10.53 10.02
CA LEU A 98 17.25 9.87 9.14
C LEU A 98 17.43 8.35 9.02
N PRO A 99 18.65 7.80 8.87
CA PRO A 99 18.82 6.35 8.83
C PRO A 99 18.36 5.63 10.11
N PRO A 100 18.80 5.99 11.34
CA PRO A 100 18.31 5.34 12.54
C PRO A 100 16.81 5.56 12.76
N LEU A 101 16.25 6.72 12.40
CA LEU A 101 14.80 6.96 12.44
C LEU A 101 14.06 6.01 11.49
N THR A 102 14.54 5.83 10.26
CA THR A 102 13.94 4.93 9.27
C THR A 102 14.01 3.48 9.72
N ILE A 103 15.13 3.07 10.35
CA ILE A 103 15.26 1.73 10.95
C ILE A 103 14.24 1.55 12.08
N ALA A 104 14.12 2.53 12.97
CA ALA A 104 13.18 2.48 14.08
C ALA A 104 11.72 2.43 13.59
N ALA A 105 11.35 3.28 12.64
CA ALA A 105 10.02 3.32 12.04
C ALA A 105 9.70 2.03 11.26
N GLY A 106 10.64 1.54 10.45
CA GLY A 106 10.49 0.28 9.71
C GLY A 106 10.33 -0.92 10.65
N GLY A 107 11.16 -1.02 11.69
CA GLY A 107 11.04 -2.05 12.73
C GLY A 107 9.73 -1.96 13.53
N LEU A 108 9.33 -0.75 13.93
CA LEU A 108 8.05 -0.53 14.62
C LEU A 108 6.85 -0.89 13.73
N SER A 109 6.89 -0.55 12.44
CA SER A 109 5.85 -0.93 11.48
C SER A 109 5.66 -2.45 11.40
N SER A 110 6.75 -3.22 11.48
CA SER A 110 6.73 -4.70 11.51
C SER A 110 6.09 -5.24 12.78
N ILE A 111 6.41 -4.66 13.94
CA ILE A 111 5.79 -5.02 15.23
C ILE A 111 4.29 -4.72 15.19
N ILE A 112 3.89 -3.53 14.75
CA ILE A 112 2.48 -3.14 14.62
C ILE A 112 1.77 -4.11 13.67
N THR A 113 2.35 -4.38 12.50
CA THR A 113 1.79 -5.33 11.52
C THR A 113 1.57 -6.72 12.13
N HIS A 114 2.54 -7.23 12.90
CA HIS A 114 2.39 -8.52 13.57
C HIS A 114 1.25 -8.51 14.60
N GLN A 115 1.21 -7.51 15.48
CA GLN A 115 0.18 -7.38 16.49
C GLN A 115 -1.21 -7.23 15.87
N TRP A 116 -1.30 -6.50 14.76
CA TRP A 116 -2.53 -6.32 14.00
C TRP A 116 -3.00 -7.62 13.37
N ARG A 117 -2.10 -8.40 12.77
CA ARG A 117 -2.45 -9.71 12.20
C ARG A 117 -2.86 -10.71 13.28
N LYS A 118 -2.22 -10.67 14.45
CA LYS A 118 -2.54 -11.54 15.58
C LYS A 118 -3.91 -11.22 16.20
N ARG A 119 -4.34 -9.95 16.19
CA ARG A 119 -5.53 -9.48 16.94
C ARG A 119 -6.69 -8.98 16.07
N GLY A 120 -6.43 -8.52 14.85
CA GLY A 120 -7.39 -7.84 13.98
C GLY A 120 -8.39 -8.76 13.28
N GLY A 121 -8.16 -10.08 13.32
CA GLY A 121 -9.04 -11.08 12.71
C GLY A 121 -9.21 -10.88 11.19
N THR A 122 -10.37 -11.24 10.67
CA THR A 122 -10.71 -11.11 9.25
C THR A 122 -11.31 -9.75 8.87
N LEU A 123 -11.67 -8.93 9.86
CA LEU A 123 -12.33 -7.64 9.66
C LEU A 123 -11.32 -6.51 9.46
N LEU A 124 -10.32 -6.45 10.35
CA LEU A 124 -9.32 -5.38 10.38
C LEU A 124 -7.98 -5.91 9.88
N ILE A 125 -7.93 -6.29 8.60
CA ILE A 125 -6.67 -6.63 7.94
C ILE A 125 -5.76 -5.39 7.98
N ALA A 126 -4.47 -5.60 8.30
CA ALA A 126 -3.55 -4.49 8.55
C ALA A 126 -3.41 -3.54 7.34
N TYR A 127 -3.40 -4.07 6.11
CA TYR A 127 -3.11 -3.30 4.90
C TYR A 127 -1.93 -2.32 5.14
N THR A 128 -2.02 -1.10 4.63
CA THR A 128 -1.05 -0.04 4.89
C THR A 128 -1.35 0.76 6.17
N ALA A 129 -2.22 0.31 7.07
CA ALA A 129 -2.54 1.02 8.31
C ALA A 129 -1.31 1.32 9.19
N PRO A 130 -0.34 0.39 9.37
CA PRO A 130 0.89 0.70 10.09
C PRO A 130 1.70 1.83 9.43
N PHE A 131 1.75 1.87 8.10
CA PHE A 131 2.33 3.00 7.35
C PHE A 131 1.54 4.29 7.57
N VAL A 132 0.21 4.28 7.49
CA VAL A 132 -0.62 5.49 7.68
C VAL A 132 -0.39 6.10 9.06
N LEU A 133 -0.42 5.29 10.13
CA LEU A 133 -0.26 5.76 11.49
C LEU A 133 1.13 6.36 11.75
N LEU A 134 2.19 5.67 11.32
CA LEU A 134 3.57 6.16 11.46
C LEU A 134 3.86 7.33 10.50
N GLY A 135 3.20 7.33 9.35
CA GLY A 135 3.32 8.36 8.34
C GLY A 135 2.68 9.67 8.79
N TRP A 136 1.50 9.63 9.42
CA TRP A 136 0.95 10.83 10.06
C TRP A 136 1.87 11.37 11.16
N ALA A 137 2.48 10.51 11.97
CA ALA A 137 3.48 10.96 12.95
C ALA A 137 4.69 11.63 12.27
N THR A 138 5.14 11.11 11.12
CA THR A 138 6.23 11.72 10.33
C THR A 138 5.81 13.07 9.74
N LEU A 139 4.57 13.16 9.25
CA LEU A 139 4.01 14.38 8.66
C LEU A 139 3.81 15.53 9.66
N LEU A 140 3.88 15.26 10.97
CA LEU A 140 3.95 16.31 11.99
C LEU A 140 5.27 17.07 11.98
N PHE A 141 6.33 16.50 11.39
CA PHE A 141 7.69 17.06 11.37
C PHE A 141 8.14 17.52 9.98
N GLY A 142 7.37 17.24 8.94
CA GLY A 142 7.66 17.62 7.57
C GLY A 142 6.46 17.45 6.66
N SER A 143 6.38 18.24 5.60
CA SER A 143 5.33 18.13 4.60
C SER A 143 5.95 17.77 3.24
N PRO A 144 5.20 17.08 2.37
CA PRO A 144 5.64 16.90 0.99
C PRO A 144 5.88 18.27 0.35
N SER A 145 6.96 18.40 -0.41
CA SER A 145 7.20 19.58 -1.23
C SER A 145 5.99 19.87 -2.11
N ALA A 146 5.66 21.14 -2.30
CA ALA A 146 4.60 21.53 -3.21
C ALA A 146 4.93 21.02 -4.61
N ASN A 147 4.01 20.25 -5.20
CA ASN A 147 4.16 19.80 -6.57
C ASN A 147 4.07 21.00 -7.52
N GLY A 148 4.92 21.02 -8.54
CA GLY A 148 4.83 22.01 -9.61
C GLY A 148 3.55 21.85 -10.43
N TYR A 149 3.25 22.86 -11.24
CA TYR A 149 2.18 22.75 -12.24
C TYR A 149 2.49 21.62 -13.22
N VAL A 150 1.49 20.81 -13.53
CA VAL A 150 1.60 19.71 -14.48
C VAL A 150 0.57 19.87 -15.59
N GLU A 151 1.03 19.66 -16.82
CA GLU A 151 0.18 19.73 -18.01
C GLU A 151 -0.89 18.63 -18.04
N ALA A 152 -2.01 18.95 -18.66
CA ALA A 152 -3.17 18.07 -18.75
C ALA A 152 -2.91 16.94 -19.74
N GLU A 153 -2.56 15.77 -19.22
CA GLU A 153 -2.32 14.55 -20.00
C GLU A 153 -2.96 13.35 -19.32
N PRO A 154 -4.09 12.81 -19.82
CA PRO A 154 -4.84 11.74 -19.16
C PRO A 154 -4.04 10.46 -18.92
N LEU A 155 -3.28 10.01 -19.91
CA LEU A 155 -2.48 8.79 -19.77
C LEU A 155 -1.39 8.96 -18.70
N HIS A 156 -0.74 10.12 -18.69
CA HIS A 156 0.23 10.47 -17.66
C HIS A 156 -0.42 10.54 -16.28
N ALA A 157 -1.60 11.13 -16.14
CA ALA A 157 -2.32 11.19 -14.88
C ALA A 157 -2.71 9.81 -14.33
N VAL A 158 -3.20 8.91 -15.20
CA VAL A 158 -3.51 7.52 -14.82
C VAL A 158 -2.25 6.80 -14.35
N ALA A 159 -1.13 6.95 -15.07
CA ALA A 159 0.14 6.35 -14.69
C ALA A 159 0.64 6.94 -13.36
N ARG A 160 0.63 8.27 -13.19
CA ARG A 160 0.97 8.93 -11.92
C ARG A 160 0.10 8.41 -10.78
N GLY A 161 -1.20 8.23 -10.99
CA GLY A 161 -2.09 7.68 -9.97
C GLY A 161 -1.66 6.29 -9.48
N VAL A 162 -1.02 5.47 -10.32
CA VAL A 162 -0.41 4.22 -9.85
C VAL A 162 0.94 4.47 -9.18
N GLY A 163 1.76 5.37 -9.73
CA GLY A 163 3.04 5.77 -9.14
C GLY A 163 2.93 6.32 -7.71
N GLN A 164 1.88 7.09 -7.44
CA GLN A 164 1.61 7.71 -6.15
C GLN A 164 1.37 6.69 -5.02
N ILE A 165 1.11 5.41 -5.33
CA ILE A 165 1.11 4.33 -4.33
C ILE A 165 2.47 4.26 -3.60
N PHE A 166 3.57 4.55 -4.31
CA PHE A 166 4.93 4.65 -3.78
C PHE A 166 5.39 6.09 -3.59
N LEU A 167 4.48 7.08 -3.60
CA LEU A 167 4.82 8.51 -3.56
C LEU A 167 5.70 8.95 -4.74
N LEU A 168 5.50 8.34 -5.91
CA LEU A 168 6.22 8.68 -7.16
C LEU A 168 5.28 9.43 -8.11
N ASP A 169 5.68 10.65 -8.49
CA ASP A 169 4.90 11.58 -9.31
C ASP A 169 5.25 11.52 -10.81
N GLN A 170 6.23 10.72 -11.20
CA GLN A 170 6.66 10.56 -12.59
C GLN A 170 5.79 9.49 -13.30
N PRO A 171 5.22 9.78 -14.48
CA PRO A 171 4.43 8.79 -15.23
C PRO A 171 5.21 7.51 -15.56
N LEU A 172 6.50 7.61 -15.81
CA LEU A 172 7.39 6.45 -16.03
C LEU A 172 7.38 5.49 -14.82
N ALA A 173 7.34 6.02 -13.59
CA ALA A 173 7.28 5.21 -12.39
C ALA A 173 6.00 4.38 -12.35
N GLY A 174 4.87 5.05 -12.62
CA GLY A 174 3.57 4.41 -12.75
C GLY A 174 3.52 3.33 -13.81
N ALA A 175 4.09 3.59 -14.99
CA ALA A 175 4.15 2.63 -16.08
C ALA A 175 4.98 1.37 -15.72
N LEU A 176 6.13 1.56 -15.07
CA LEU A 176 6.97 0.44 -14.60
C LEU A 176 6.30 -0.36 -13.48
N ILE A 177 5.65 0.32 -12.53
CA ILE A 177 4.85 -0.36 -11.49
C ILE A 177 3.72 -1.15 -12.14
N MET A 178 2.99 -0.56 -13.10
CA MET A 178 1.93 -1.24 -13.84
C MET A 178 2.43 -2.45 -14.62
N LEU A 179 3.61 -2.39 -15.24
CA LEU A 179 4.25 -3.54 -15.87
C LEU A 179 4.48 -4.67 -14.84
N GLY A 180 4.95 -4.32 -13.64
CA GLY A 180 5.13 -5.28 -12.55
C GLY A 180 3.80 -5.94 -12.12
N VAL A 181 2.74 -5.13 -11.93
CA VAL A 181 1.41 -5.63 -11.60
C VAL A 181 0.89 -6.53 -12.71
N PHE A 182 1.08 -6.15 -13.98
CA PHE A 182 0.67 -6.94 -15.14
C PHE A 182 1.38 -8.29 -15.21
N ILE A 183 2.70 -8.34 -14.98
CA ILE A 183 3.48 -9.58 -14.91
C ILE A 183 2.95 -10.50 -13.80
N ALA A 184 2.56 -9.93 -12.65
CA ALA A 184 2.06 -10.72 -11.52
C ALA A 184 0.61 -11.18 -11.70
N ASN A 185 -0.26 -10.30 -12.19
CA ASN A 185 -1.69 -10.53 -12.38
C ASN A 185 -2.30 -9.49 -13.35
N PRO A 186 -2.47 -9.84 -14.64
CA PRO A 186 -3.06 -8.95 -15.65
C PRO A 186 -4.47 -8.46 -15.32
N TYR A 187 -5.28 -9.30 -14.66
CA TYR A 187 -6.64 -8.93 -14.28
C TYR A 187 -6.64 -7.85 -13.20
N ALA A 188 -5.79 -8.00 -12.19
CA ALA A 188 -5.61 -6.97 -11.15
C ALA A 188 -5.01 -5.68 -11.73
N ALA A 189 -4.11 -5.79 -12.73
CA ALA A 189 -3.56 -4.64 -13.43
C ALA A 189 -4.64 -3.81 -14.14
N LEU A 190 -5.57 -4.46 -14.85
CA LEU A 190 -6.70 -3.77 -15.49
C LEU A 190 -7.54 -3.01 -14.45
N TRP A 191 -7.85 -3.65 -13.32
CA TRP A 191 -8.62 -3.02 -12.24
C TRP A 191 -7.89 -1.86 -11.58
N ALA A 192 -6.57 -1.95 -11.40
CA ALA A 192 -5.76 -0.84 -10.89
C ALA A 192 -5.80 0.38 -11.83
N LEU A 193 -5.72 0.16 -13.14
CA LEU A 193 -5.86 1.23 -14.15
C LEU A 193 -7.24 1.86 -14.12
N ILE A 194 -8.31 1.05 -14.03
CA ILE A 194 -9.69 1.54 -13.90
C ILE A 194 -9.82 2.37 -12.62
N GLY A 195 -9.34 1.88 -11.47
CA GLY A 195 -9.38 2.61 -10.22
C GLY A 195 -8.66 3.96 -10.31
N SER A 196 -7.45 3.98 -10.87
CA SER A 196 -6.68 5.21 -11.08
C SER A 196 -7.40 6.22 -11.99
N ALA A 197 -7.93 5.75 -13.13
CA ALA A 197 -8.65 6.58 -14.09
C ALA A 197 -9.97 7.13 -13.52
N VAL A 198 -10.75 6.31 -12.83
CA VAL A 198 -12.01 6.74 -12.19
C VAL A 198 -11.73 7.76 -11.09
N GLY A 199 -10.67 7.56 -10.30
CA GLY A 199 -10.29 8.52 -9.26
C GLY A 199 -9.86 9.88 -9.82
N GLY A 200 -9.00 9.89 -10.85
CA GLY A 200 -8.62 11.12 -11.56
C GLY A 200 -9.81 11.80 -12.22
N GLY A 201 -10.69 11.04 -12.89
CA GLY A 201 -11.90 11.56 -13.51
C GLY A 201 -12.87 12.17 -12.50
N ALA A 202 -13.09 11.51 -11.37
CA ALA A 202 -13.93 12.03 -10.29
C ALA A 202 -13.37 13.35 -9.72
N ALA A 203 -12.04 13.46 -9.60
CA ALA A 203 -11.39 14.70 -9.17
C ALA A 203 -11.56 15.83 -10.19
N LEU A 204 -11.44 15.55 -11.50
CA LEU A 204 -11.72 16.55 -12.54
C LEU A 204 -13.16 17.06 -12.46
N LEU A 205 -14.13 16.16 -12.25
CA LEU A 205 -15.55 16.53 -12.08
C LEU A 205 -15.81 17.34 -10.80
N ALA A 206 -15.02 17.11 -9.75
CA ALA A 206 -15.09 17.85 -8.49
C ALA A 206 -14.33 19.20 -8.52
N GLY A 207 -13.68 19.55 -9.63
CA GLY A 207 -12.89 20.79 -9.76
C GLY A 207 -11.45 20.69 -9.24
N GLU A 208 -11.00 19.50 -8.84
CA GLU A 208 -9.67 19.22 -8.29
C GLU A 208 -8.64 18.99 -9.41
N VAL A 209 -8.55 19.94 -10.34
CA VAL A 209 -7.89 19.77 -11.64
C VAL A 209 -6.41 19.41 -11.51
N GLN A 210 -5.62 20.18 -10.77
CA GLN A 210 -4.18 19.92 -10.62
C GLN A 210 -3.91 18.61 -9.86
N GLY A 211 -4.68 18.34 -8.80
CA GLY A 211 -4.54 17.08 -8.06
C GLY A 211 -4.87 15.86 -8.93
N ALA A 212 -5.82 15.97 -9.86
CA ALA A 212 -6.13 14.93 -10.83
C ALA A 212 -4.94 14.65 -11.78
N TRP A 213 -4.34 15.70 -12.36
CA TRP A 213 -3.20 15.55 -13.28
C TRP A 213 -1.92 15.05 -12.59
N LEU A 214 -1.77 15.36 -11.30
CA LEU A 214 -0.72 14.83 -10.42
C LEU A 214 -0.98 13.38 -9.97
N GLY A 215 -2.15 12.81 -10.26
CA GLY A 215 -2.53 11.46 -9.88
C GLY A 215 -2.91 11.29 -8.40
N LEU A 216 -3.06 12.37 -7.63
CA LEU A 216 -3.28 12.32 -6.18
C LEU A 216 -4.64 11.72 -5.78
N TYR A 217 -5.58 11.65 -6.71
CA TYR A 217 -6.91 11.08 -6.48
C TYR A 217 -7.06 9.66 -7.04
N GLY A 218 -6.07 9.13 -7.75
CA GLY A 218 -6.13 7.81 -8.38
C GLY A 218 -5.64 6.65 -7.51
N PHE A 219 -4.63 6.87 -6.66
CA PHE A 219 -3.90 5.78 -6.01
C PHE A 219 -4.72 5.01 -4.96
N ASN A 220 -5.54 5.70 -4.16
CA ASN A 220 -6.40 5.05 -3.17
C ASN A 220 -7.45 4.15 -3.83
N ALA A 221 -8.03 4.61 -4.93
CA ALA A 221 -8.96 3.82 -5.74
C ALA A 221 -8.27 2.63 -6.42
N ALA A 222 -7.05 2.81 -6.94
CA ALA A 222 -6.26 1.73 -7.52
C ALA A 222 -5.92 0.63 -6.49
N LEU A 223 -5.51 1.00 -5.27
CA LEU A 223 -5.27 0.05 -4.18
C LEU A 223 -6.55 -0.68 -3.75
N ALA A 224 -7.68 0.02 -3.66
CA ALA A 224 -8.96 -0.58 -3.35
C ALA A 224 -9.39 -1.58 -4.43
N ALA A 225 -9.14 -1.26 -5.70
CA ALA A 225 -9.36 -2.16 -6.81
C ALA A 225 -8.49 -3.43 -6.68
N LEU A 226 -7.18 -3.27 -6.44
CA LEU A 226 -6.25 -4.39 -6.25
C LEU A 226 -6.66 -5.31 -5.08
N ALA A 227 -7.21 -4.76 -4.00
CA ALA A 227 -7.65 -5.52 -2.83
C ALA A 227 -8.86 -6.43 -3.10
N PHE A 228 -9.75 -6.04 -4.03
CA PHE A 228 -11.03 -6.69 -4.30
C PHE A 228 -11.20 -7.11 -5.77
N SER A 229 -10.10 -7.28 -6.51
CA SER A 229 -10.10 -7.75 -7.90
C SER A 229 -9.68 -9.22 -8.00
N ARG A 230 -10.19 -10.11 -7.15
CA ARG A 230 -9.82 -11.53 -7.21
C ARG A 230 -10.50 -12.20 -8.41
N GLN A 231 -9.82 -13.17 -9.03
CA GLN A 231 -10.40 -13.91 -10.14
C GLN A 231 -11.67 -14.66 -9.67
N GLY A 232 -12.78 -14.45 -10.36
CA GLY A 232 -14.10 -15.00 -10.00
C GLY A 232 -14.91 -14.13 -9.00
N GLU A 233 -14.34 -13.04 -8.50
CA GLU A 233 -15.07 -12.04 -7.72
C GLU A 233 -15.96 -11.21 -8.67
N LYS A 234 -17.17 -10.86 -8.21
CA LYS A 234 -18.12 -10.13 -9.06
C LYS A 234 -17.60 -8.71 -9.28
N PRO A 235 -17.55 -8.18 -10.52
CA PRO A 235 -17.01 -6.85 -10.83
C PRO A 235 -17.58 -5.70 -9.99
N TRP A 236 -18.84 -5.78 -9.59
CA TRP A 236 -19.48 -4.75 -8.75
C TRP A 236 -18.85 -4.65 -7.35
N VAL A 237 -18.25 -5.71 -6.82
CA VAL A 237 -17.54 -5.69 -5.52
C VAL A 237 -16.30 -4.80 -5.63
N THR A 238 -15.55 -4.95 -6.72
CA THR A 238 -14.37 -4.11 -7.00
C THR A 238 -14.77 -2.65 -7.24
N LEU A 239 -15.86 -2.42 -8.00
CA LEU A 239 -16.41 -1.07 -8.20
C LEU A 239 -16.89 -0.43 -6.90
N LEU A 240 -17.50 -1.20 -6.00
CA LEU A 240 -17.91 -0.72 -4.69
C LEU A 240 -16.70 -0.33 -3.83
N ALA A 241 -15.62 -1.13 -3.85
CA ALA A 241 -14.39 -0.77 -3.15
C ALA A 241 -13.77 0.54 -3.69
N ILE A 242 -13.74 0.70 -5.01
CA ILE A 242 -13.31 1.95 -5.67
C ILE A 242 -14.18 3.12 -5.20
N ALA A 243 -15.51 2.97 -5.29
CA ALA A 243 -16.45 4.02 -4.89
C ALA A 243 -16.28 4.41 -3.41
N LEU A 244 -16.13 3.45 -2.51
CA LEU A 244 -15.90 3.73 -1.08
C LEU A 244 -14.60 4.48 -0.85
N ALA A 245 -13.50 4.10 -1.51
CA ALA A 245 -12.23 4.80 -1.36
C ALA A 245 -12.32 6.26 -1.83
N LEU A 246 -13.04 6.52 -2.93
CA LEU A 246 -13.27 7.87 -3.45
C LEU A 246 -14.19 8.71 -2.57
N LEU A 247 -15.27 8.11 -2.03
CA LEU A 247 -16.19 8.79 -1.11
C LEU A 247 -15.54 9.15 0.23
N LEU A 248 -14.56 8.35 0.68
CA LEU A 248 -13.82 8.63 1.90
C LEU A 248 -12.72 9.67 1.72
N GLN A 249 -12.21 9.88 0.51
CA GLN A 249 -11.11 10.81 0.25
C GLN A 249 -11.39 12.25 0.76
N PRO A 250 -12.55 12.87 0.50
CA PRO A 250 -12.85 14.21 1.01
C PRO A 250 -12.85 14.30 2.54
N LEU A 251 -13.25 13.23 3.25
CA LEU A 251 -13.25 13.21 4.71
C LEU A 251 -11.83 13.33 5.28
N PHE A 252 -10.87 12.65 4.66
CA PHE A 252 -9.47 12.74 5.07
C PHE A 252 -8.81 14.05 4.64
N ASN A 253 -9.29 14.68 3.56
CA ASN A 253 -8.83 16.01 3.15
C ASN A 253 -9.24 17.12 4.15
N LEU A 254 -10.14 16.84 5.11
CA LEU A 254 -10.43 17.75 6.22
C LEU A 254 -9.32 17.77 7.27
N LEU A 255 -8.41 16.80 7.27
CA LEU A 255 -7.27 16.77 8.18
C LEU A 255 -6.17 17.73 7.69
N PRO A 256 -5.37 18.32 8.60
CA PRO A 256 -4.25 19.19 8.22
C PRO A 256 -3.05 18.42 7.65
N LEU A 257 -3.13 17.09 7.57
CA LEU A 257 -2.08 16.20 7.09
C LEU A 257 -2.56 15.49 5.82
N ALA A 258 -1.62 15.13 4.94
CA ALA A 258 -1.94 14.30 3.79
C ALA A 258 -2.63 12.99 4.22
N ALA A 259 -3.69 12.61 3.50
CA ALA A 259 -4.48 11.43 3.79
C ALA A 259 -3.67 10.11 3.70
N LEU A 260 -2.55 10.13 2.97
CA LEU A 260 -1.78 8.94 2.61
C LEU A 260 -2.73 7.87 2.02
N THR A 261 -2.56 6.61 2.41
CA THR A 261 -3.42 5.50 1.98
C THR A 261 -4.60 5.23 2.94
N ALA A 262 -4.93 6.16 3.84
CA ALA A 262 -6.01 6.00 4.82
C ALA A 262 -7.40 5.77 4.17
N PRO A 263 -7.79 6.50 3.10
CA PRO A 263 -9.07 6.25 2.42
C PRO A 263 -9.20 4.82 1.91
N PHE A 264 -8.13 4.28 1.32
CA PHE A 264 -8.06 2.88 0.89
C PHE A 264 -8.23 1.90 2.07
N VAL A 265 -7.48 2.09 3.17
CA VAL A 265 -7.52 1.18 4.32
C VAL A 265 -8.92 1.12 4.93
N VAL A 266 -9.54 2.28 5.14
CA VAL A 266 -10.89 2.36 5.74
C VAL A 266 -11.94 1.80 4.78
N ALA A 267 -11.85 2.07 3.48
CA ALA A 267 -12.73 1.45 2.48
C ALA A 267 -12.67 -0.08 2.56
N CYS A 268 -11.47 -0.67 2.68
CA CYS A 268 -11.32 -2.11 2.79
C CYS A 268 -11.92 -2.67 4.08
N TRP A 269 -11.76 -1.99 5.21
CA TRP A 269 -12.40 -2.41 6.47
C TRP A 269 -13.93 -2.36 6.38
N LEU A 270 -14.50 -1.33 5.75
CA LEU A 270 -15.94 -1.24 5.52
C LEU A 270 -16.45 -2.37 4.62
N MET A 271 -15.70 -2.72 3.56
CA MET A 271 -16.01 -3.87 2.70
C MET A 271 -16.03 -5.19 3.48
N HIS A 272 -15.03 -5.44 4.33
CA HIS A 272 -14.99 -6.66 5.16
C HIS A 272 -16.11 -6.69 6.19
N LEU A 273 -16.42 -5.55 6.81
CA LEU A 273 -17.52 -5.42 7.76
C LEU A 273 -18.87 -5.69 7.07
N GLY A 274 -19.12 -5.09 5.91
CA GLY A 274 -20.33 -5.33 5.13
C GLY A 274 -20.51 -6.80 4.76
N ASN A 275 -19.43 -7.46 4.31
CA ASN A 275 -19.43 -8.89 4.00
C ASN A 275 -19.71 -9.76 5.23
N HIS A 276 -19.15 -9.40 6.38
CA HIS A 276 -19.40 -10.12 7.63
C HIS A 276 -20.87 -10.01 8.07
N LEU A 277 -21.43 -8.81 8.03
CA LEU A 277 -22.83 -8.56 8.39
C LEU A 277 -23.80 -9.29 7.45
N ALA A 278 -23.55 -9.26 6.13
CA ALA A 278 -24.38 -9.94 5.15
C ALA A 278 -24.41 -11.47 5.36
N ARG A 279 -23.26 -12.08 5.65
CA ARG A 279 -23.17 -13.53 5.95
C ARG A 279 -23.89 -13.90 7.23
N HIS A 280 -23.85 -13.05 8.24
CA HIS A 280 -24.54 -13.29 9.51
C HIS A 280 -26.07 -13.18 9.36
N SER A 281 -26.55 -12.23 8.56
CA SER A 281 -27.97 -12.08 8.22
C SER A 281 -28.52 -13.31 7.48
N GLN A 282 -27.78 -13.84 6.51
CA GLN A 282 -28.19 -15.06 5.77
C GLN A 282 -28.28 -16.30 6.67
N LYS A 283 -27.35 -16.49 7.61
CA LYS A 283 -27.41 -17.59 8.59
C LYS A 283 -28.59 -17.45 9.54
N GLY A 284 -28.90 -16.23 9.98
CA GLY A 284 -30.04 -15.95 10.86
C GLY A 284 -31.41 -16.19 10.19
N ASN A 285 -31.54 -15.88 8.90
CA ASN A 285 -32.77 -16.16 8.14
C ASN A 285 -32.92 -17.65 7.78
N GLY A 286 -31.83 -18.36 7.46
CA GLY A 286 -31.87 -19.81 7.21
C GLY A 286 -32.35 -20.60 8.43
N ALA A 287 -31.96 -20.18 9.65
CA ALA A 287 -32.39 -20.85 10.88
C ALA A 287 -33.89 -20.65 11.21
N ARG A 288 -34.51 -19.55 10.77
CA ARG A 288 -35.95 -19.28 10.99
C ARG A 288 -36.89 -19.94 9.98
N LEU A 289 -36.37 -20.35 8.82
CA LEU A 289 -37.16 -21.06 7.80
C LEU A 289 -37.22 -22.58 8.06
N HIS A 290 -36.40 -23.08 8.99
CA HIS A 290 -36.37 -24.48 9.40
C HIS A 290 -36.96 -24.71 10.80
N SER A 291 -37.58 -23.69 11.41
CA SER A 291 -38.36 -23.76 12.65
C SER A 291 -39.83 -23.56 12.37
#